data_AF-A0A512NEK7-F1
#
_entry.id   AF-A0A512NEK7-F1
#
_cell.length_a   1.000
_cell.length_b   1.000
_cell.length_c   1.000
_cell.angle_alpha   90.00
_cell.angle_beta   90.00
_cell.angle_gamma   90.00
#
_symmetry.space_group_name_H-M   'P 1'
#
loop_
_entity.id
_entity.type
_entity.pdbx_description
1 polymer ?
#
loop_
_entity_poly.entity_id
_entity_poly.type
_entity_poly.pdbx_seq_one_letter_code
_entity_poly.pdbx_strand_id
1 'polypeptide(L)'
;MRRIHPFVYGHVIGAFVVGLVSGATLDLKAVVVFSSVLGANAAIGSLICWWRPGFEAAGWKLWLVATFVNPLMLSAIAFSVDQYDCLVGQRTGWNCMLSDAGPLVVAACLPSPLIGLAVRWWRRRAIVA
;
A
#
# COMPACT_ATOMS: atom_id res chain seq x y z
N MET A 1 -7.43 23.41 -14.52
CA MET A 1 -7.53 21.98 -14.17
C MET A 1 -6.20 21.51 -13.59
N ARG A 2 -6.12 21.22 -12.28
CA ARG A 2 -4.88 20.71 -11.65
C ARG A 2 -4.58 19.33 -12.22
N ARG A 3 -3.49 19.19 -13.01
CA ARG A 3 -3.04 17.87 -13.46
C ARG A 3 -2.65 17.05 -12.23
N ILE A 4 -3.28 15.89 -12.02
CA ILE A 4 -2.92 14.96 -10.96
C ILE A 4 -1.49 14.49 -11.21
N HIS A 5 -0.65 14.53 -10.18
CA HIS A 5 0.75 14.14 -10.33
C HIS A 5 0.84 12.63 -10.71
N PRO A 6 1.70 12.25 -11.68
CA PRO A 6 1.75 10.87 -12.19
C PRO A 6 1.95 9.79 -11.11
N PHE A 7 2.69 10.13 -10.06
CA PHE A 7 2.89 9.26 -8.90
C PHE A 7 1.58 8.95 -8.18
N VAL A 8 0.75 9.97 -7.90
CA VAL A 8 -0.54 9.81 -7.19
C VAL A 8 -1.48 8.96 -8.02
N TYR A 9 -1.54 9.22 -9.33
CA TYR A 9 -2.37 8.45 -10.26
C TYR A 9 -1.99 6.96 -10.25
N GLY A 10 -0.70 6.65 -10.39
CA GLY A 10 -0.22 5.27 -10.36
C GLY A 10 -0.36 4.61 -8.99
N HIS A 11 -0.16 5.36 -7.90
CA HIS A 11 -0.28 4.85 -6.54
C HIS A 11 -1.72 4.43 -6.22
N VAL A 12 -2.70 5.29 -6.52
CA VAL A 12 -4.12 5.01 -6.30
C VAL A 12 -4.62 3.86 -7.18
N ILE A 13 -4.27 3.86 -8.47
CA ILE A 13 -4.63 2.74 -9.37
C ILE A 13 -3.97 1.44 -8.90
N GLY A 14 -2.69 1.50 -8.53
CA GLY A 14 -1.98 0.35 -7.99
C GLY A 14 -2.65 -0.21 -6.74
N ALA A 15 -3.16 0.64 -5.86
CA ALA A 15 -3.91 0.21 -4.68
C ALA A 15 -5.24 -0.49 -5.05
N PHE A 16 -5.98 0.03 -6.02
CA PHE A 16 -7.20 -0.63 -6.51
C PHE A 16 -6.89 -1.98 -7.16
N VAL A 17 -5.84 -2.07 -7.97
CA VAL A 17 -5.43 -3.32 -8.61
C VAL A 17 -5.03 -4.35 -7.56
N VAL A 18 -4.20 -3.97 -6.58
CA VAL A 18 -3.81 -4.89 -5.49
C VAL A 18 -5.04 -5.29 -4.68
N GLY A 19 -5.92 -4.35 -4.31
CA GLY A 19 -7.13 -4.68 -3.56
C GLY A 19 -8.10 -5.60 -4.31
N LEU A 20 -8.21 -5.44 -5.62
CA LEU A 20 -9.01 -6.31 -6.47
C LEU A 20 -8.40 -7.71 -6.54
N VAL A 21 -7.09 -7.82 -6.79
CA VAL A 21 -6.39 -9.11 -6.86
C VAL A 21 -6.45 -9.84 -5.51
N SER A 22 -6.21 -9.13 -4.41
CA SER A 22 -6.26 -9.71 -3.06
C SER A 22 -7.67 -10.10 -2.63
N GLY A 23 -8.70 -9.35 -3.05
CA GLY A 23 -10.09 -9.66 -2.71
C GLY A 23 -10.73 -10.72 -3.59
N ALA A 24 -10.24 -10.89 -4.83
CA ALA A 24 -10.82 -11.83 -5.81
C ALA A 24 -10.71 -13.29 -5.38
N THR A 25 -9.81 -13.63 -4.46
CA THR A 25 -9.65 -14.98 -3.91
C THR A 25 -10.68 -15.33 -2.84
N LEU A 26 -11.50 -14.37 -2.41
CA LEU A 26 -12.46 -14.52 -1.30
C LEU A 26 -13.89 -14.37 -1.82
N ASP A 27 -14.35 -13.14 -2.04
CA ASP A 27 -15.73 -12.81 -2.41
C ASP A 27 -15.86 -11.36 -2.93
N LEU A 28 -16.99 -11.03 -3.58
CA LEU A 28 -17.27 -9.66 -4.04
C LEU A 28 -17.23 -8.63 -2.90
N LYS A 29 -17.73 -8.99 -1.71
CA LYS A 29 -17.66 -8.10 -0.54
C LYS A 29 -16.21 -7.83 -0.14
N ALA A 30 -15.36 -8.86 -0.16
CA ALA A 30 -13.94 -8.72 0.14
C ALA A 30 -13.25 -7.83 -0.90
N VAL A 31 -13.53 -8.02 -2.20
CA VAL A 31 -13.03 -7.14 -3.28
C VAL A 31 -13.32 -5.67 -2.98
N VAL A 32 -14.56 -5.34 -2.62
CA VAL A 32 -14.96 -3.95 -2.33
C VAL A 32 -14.24 -3.41 -1.09
N VAL A 33 -14.16 -4.20 -0.02
CA VAL A 33 -13.47 -3.78 1.22
C VAL A 33 -11.97 -3.60 0.99
N PHE A 34 -11.26 -4.58 0.41
CA PHE A 34 -9.82 -4.48 0.15
C PHE A 34 -9.50 -3.33 -0.78
N SER A 35 -10.26 -3.17 -1.87
CA SER A 35 -10.07 -2.10 -2.83
C SER A 35 -10.31 -0.71 -2.23
N SER A 36 -11.38 -0.55 -1.45
CA SER A 36 -11.70 0.73 -0.82
C SER A 36 -10.70 1.10 0.27
N VAL A 37 -10.32 0.15 1.13
CA VAL A 37 -9.34 0.37 2.20
C VAL A 37 -7.98 0.71 1.61
N LEU A 38 -7.47 -0.07 0.65
CA LEU A 38 -6.18 0.22 0.02
C LEU A 38 -6.22 1.53 -0.78
N GLY A 39 -7.33 1.83 -1.47
CA GLY A 39 -7.51 3.07 -2.21
C GLY A 39 -7.51 4.31 -1.31
N ALA A 40 -8.28 4.29 -0.22
CA ALA A 40 -8.30 5.35 0.78
C ALA A 40 -6.91 5.54 1.42
N ASN A 41 -6.24 4.43 1.69
CA ASN A 41 -4.91 4.41 2.26
C ASN A 41 -3.85 5.01 1.31
N ALA A 42 -3.92 4.72 0.02
CA ALA A 42 -3.06 5.34 -0.99
C ALA A 42 -3.32 6.85 -1.15
N ALA A 43 -4.56 7.29 -0.96
CA ALA A 43 -4.89 8.71 -0.94
C ALA A 43 -4.25 9.41 0.29
N ILE A 44 -4.32 8.80 1.47
CA ILE A 44 -3.66 9.30 2.68
C ILE A 44 -2.13 9.33 2.47
N GLY A 45 -1.53 8.25 1.99
CA GLY A 45 -0.10 8.20 1.67
C GLY A 45 0.33 9.28 0.66
N SER A 46 -0.52 9.57 -0.33
CA SER A 46 -0.32 10.66 -1.29
C SER A 46 -0.38 12.04 -0.63
N LEU A 47 -1.32 12.28 0.30
CA LEU A 47 -1.42 13.53 1.05
C LEU A 47 -0.21 13.74 1.96
N ILE A 48 0.27 12.68 2.62
CA ILE A 48 1.48 12.71 3.44
C ILE A 48 2.68 13.07 2.55
N CYS A 49 2.84 12.37 1.42
CA CYS A 49 3.91 12.67 0.47
C CYS A 49 3.81 14.09 -0.11
N TRP A 50 2.60 14.62 -0.29
CA TRP A 50 2.38 16.00 -0.72
C TRP A 50 2.89 17.00 0.32
N TRP A 51 2.60 16.74 1.61
CA TRP A 51 3.04 17.60 2.70
C TRP A 51 4.56 17.53 2.92
N ARG A 52 5.11 16.32 3.08
CA ARG A 52 6.55 16.03 3.19
C ARG A 52 6.80 14.61 2.65
N PRO A 53 7.66 14.39 1.65
CA PRO A 53 8.77 15.24 1.19
C PRO A 53 8.47 16.10 -0.05
N GLY A 54 7.25 16.10 -0.56
CA GLY A 54 6.84 16.69 -1.83
C GLY A 54 6.98 15.70 -3.00
N PHE A 55 6.08 15.77 -3.98
CA PHE A 55 6.04 14.82 -5.12
C PHE A 55 7.27 14.87 -6.04
N GLU A 56 8.06 15.94 -5.97
CA GLU A 56 9.29 16.07 -6.75
C GLU A 56 10.50 15.40 -6.11
N ALA A 57 10.40 14.96 -4.85
CA ALA A 57 11.47 14.27 -4.15
C ALA A 57 11.98 13.02 -4.91
N ALA A 58 13.17 12.56 -4.51
CA ALA A 58 13.75 11.33 -5.02
C ALA A 58 12.77 10.15 -4.89
N GLY A 59 12.72 9.29 -5.90
CA GLY A 59 11.76 8.18 -5.95
C GLY A 59 11.83 7.27 -4.72
N TRP A 60 13.04 6.93 -4.26
CA TRP A 60 13.23 6.12 -3.06
C TRP A 60 12.60 6.75 -1.81
N LYS A 61 12.66 8.10 -1.68
CA LYS A 61 12.09 8.82 -0.54
C LYS A 61 10.58 8.82 -0.58
N LEU A 62 9.99 8.96 -1.77
CA LEU A 62 8.55 8.84 -1.97
C LEU A 62 8.05 7.43 -1.66
N TRP A 63 8.78 6.40 -2.08
CA TRP A 63 8.44 5.02 -1.74
C TRP A 63 8.47 4.79 -0.23
N LEU A 64 9.58 5.13 0.44
CA LEU A 64 9.68 4.95 1.88
C LEU A 64 8.58 5.69 2.65
N VAL A 65 8.30 6.95 2.28
CA VAL A 65 7.27 7.73 2.98
C VAL A 65 5.87 7.19 2.70
N ALA A 66 5.56 6.88 1.43
CA ALA A 66 4.25 6.32 1.06
C ALA A 66 4.01 4.92 1.63
N THR A 67 5.07 4.17 1.92
CA THR A 67 5.01 2.83 2.52
C THR A 67 4.99 2.87 4.04
N PHE A 68 5.91 3.59 4.70
CA PHE A 68 6.13 3.47 6.15
C PHE A 68 5.44 4.53 7.00
N VAL A 69 5.01 5.65 6.40
CA VAL A 69 4.17 6.64 7.11
C VAL A 69 2.68 6.35 6.87
N ASN A 70 2.41 5.23 6.21
CA ASN A 70 1.09 4.77 5.86
C ASN A 70 0.40 4.13 7.07
N PRO A 71 -0.80 4.61 7.47
CA PRO A 71 -1.45 4.14 8.68
C PRO A 71 -1.80 2.65 8.61
N LEU A 72 -2.18 2.14 7.44
CA LEU A 72 -2.49 0.73 7.24
C LEU A 72 -1.24 -0.15 7.32
N MET A 73 -0.12 0.31 6.78
CA MET A 73 1.16 -0.40 6.94
C MET A 73 1.56 -0.46 8.42
N LEU A 74 1.47 0.67 9.13
CA LEU A 74 1.85 0.75 10.53
C LEU A 74 0.95 -0.13 11.41
N SER A 75 -0.36 -0.14 11.17
CA SER A 75 -1.28 -1.01 11.91
C SER A 75 -1.01 -2.49 11.62
N ALA A 76 -0.69 -2.86 10.37
CA ALA A 76 -0.34 -4.23 10.00
C ALA A 76 0.98 -4.69 10.64
N ILE A 77 1.99 -3.81 10.71
CA ILE A 77 3.24 -4.10 11.41
C ILE A 77 2.97 -4.27 12.92
N ALA A 78 2.23 -3.35 13.54
CA ALA A 78 1.90 -3.44 14.96
C ALA A 78 1.13 -4.73 15.29
N PHE A 79 0.16 -5.11 14.45
CA PHE A 79 -0.56 -6.37 14.58
C PHE A 79 0.35 -7.58 14.43
N SER A 80 1.29 -7.55 13.48
CA SER A 80 2.26 -8.65 13.28
C SER A 80 3.19 -8.81 14.49
N VAL A 81 3.57 -7.70 15.14
CA VAL A 81 4.38 -7.71 16.36
C VAL A 81 3.58 -8.25 17.55
N ASP A 82 2.32 -7.85 17.69
CA ASP A 82 1.42 -8.37 18.74
C ASP A 82 1.21 -9.88 18.61
N GLN A 83 1.14 -10.39 17.38
CA GLN A 83 0.96 -11.80 17.05
C GLN A 83 2.29 -12.55 16.81
N TYR A 84 3.43 -11.99 17.22
CA TYR A 84 4.75 -12.54 16.92
C TYR A 84 4.92 -13.98 17.43
N ASP A 85 4.45 -14.28 18.63
CA ASP A 85 4.53 -15.63 19.24
C ASP A 85 3.81 -16.69 18.39
N CYS A 86 2.73 -16.30 17.70
CA CYS A 86 2.02 -17.17 16.76
C CYS A 86 2.80 -17.36 15.46
N LEU A 87 3.43 -16.29 14.94
CA LEU A 87 4.21 -16.32 13.70
C LEU A 87 5.49 -17.17 13.82
N VAL A 88 6.15 -17.16 14.98
CA VAL A 88 7.34 -18.00 15.24
C VAL A 88 6.99 -19.41 15.71
N GLY A 89 5.71 -19.77 15.78
CA GLY A 89 5.26 -21.09 16.23
C GLY A 89 5.47 -21.37 17.72
N GLN A 90 5.71 -20.34 18.54
CA GLN A 90 5.80 -20.48 20.00
C GLN A 90 4.43 -20.62 20.66
N ARG A 91 3.37 -20.13 20.03
CA ARG A 91 1.96 -20.37 20.41
C ARG A 91 1.17 -20.91 19.22
N THR A 92 0.28 -21.86 19.49
CA THR A 92 -0.64 -22.44 18.51
C THR A 92 -2.04 -22.49 19.08
N GLY A 93 -3.06 -22.38 18.22
CA GLY A 93 -4.47 -22.48 18.62
C GLY A 93 -5.33 -21.42 17.93
N TRP A 94 -6.59 -21.32 18.34
CA TRP A 94 -7.57 -20.39 17.76
C TRP A 94 -7.12 -18.92 17.80
N ASN A 95 -6.34 -18.53 18.82
CA ASN A 95 -5.78 -17.17 18.92
C ASN A 95 -4.82 -16.82 17.78
N CYS A 96 -4.24 -17.82 17.09
CA CYS A 96 -3.29 -17.61 16.00
C CYS A 96 -3.94 -17.65 14.60
N MET A 97 -5.25 -17.85 14.50
CA MET A 97 -5.95 -18.06 13.21
C MET A 97 -5.83 -16.86 12.25
N LEU A 98 -5.62 -15.65 12.78
CA LEU A 98 -5.46 -14.43 12.00
C LEU A 98 -4.02 -13.88 12.00
N SER A 99 -3.05 -14.62 12.54
CA SER A 99 -1.66 -14.15 12.64
C SER A 99 -1.05 -13.79 11.28
N ASP A 100 -1.42 -14.51 10.21
CA ASP A 100 -0.96 -14.25 8.83
C ASP A 100 -1.58 -12.99 8.20
N ALA A 101 -2.65 -12.43 8.77
CA ALA A 101 -3.30 -11.25 8.22
C ALA A 101 -2.38 -10.01 8.22
N GLY A 102 -1.57 -9.86 9.27
CA GLY A 102 -0.59 -8.76 9.37
C GLY A 102 0.43 -8.79 8.22
N PRO A 103 1.19 -9.87 8.05
CA PRO A 103 2.12 -10.03 6.93
C PRO A 103 1.48 -9.88 5.56
N LEU A 104 0.25 -10.39 5.36
CA LEU A 104 -0.49 -10.23 4.11
C LEU A 104 -0.80 -8.76 3.80
N VAL A 105 -1.24 -7.99 4.80
CA VAL A 105 -1.53 -6.56 4.62
C VAL A 105 -0.24 -5.77 4.38
N VAL A 106 0.85 -6.09 5.09
CA VAL A 106 2.18 -5.51 4.83
C VAL A 106 2.60 -5.75 3.37
N ALA A 107 2.49 -7.00 2.91
CA ALA A 107 2.80 -7.38 1.54
C ALA A 107 1.93 -6.62 0.52
N ALA A 108 0.64 -6.44 0.79
CA ALA A 108 -0.27 -5.71 -0.09
C ALA A 108 -0.01 -4.19 -0.16
N CYS A 109 0.61 -3.60 0.87
CA CYS A 109 0.90 -2.17 0.90
C CYS A 109 2.15 -1.78 0.09
N LEU A 110 3.07 -2.71 -0.19
CA LEU A 110 4.34 -2.46 -0.90
C LEU A 110 4.21 -2.17 -2.41
N PRO A 111 3.37 -2.89 -3.19
CA PRO A 111 3.32 -2.73 -4.65
C PRO A 111 2.70 -1.41 -5.08
N SER A 112 1.72 -0.91 -4.32
CA SER A 112 0.99 0.32 -4.66
C SER A 112 1.92 1.53 -4.88
N PRO A 113 2.84 1.91 -3.98
CA PRO A 113 3.77 3.02 -4.22
C PRO A 113 4.82 2.70 -5.30
N LEU A 114 5.18 1.42 -5.51
CA LEU A 114 6.06 1.01 -6.61
C LEU A 114 5.40 1.25 -7.97
N ILE A 115 4.11 0.93 -8.12
CA ILE A 115 3.33 1.22 -9.33
C ILE A 115 3.26 2.74 -9.56
N GLY A 116 3.06 3.53 -8.49
CA GLY A 116 3.15 5.00 -8.55
C GLY A 116 4.48 5.50 -9.10
N LEU A 117 5.60 4.95 -8.65
CA LEU A 117 6.93 5.30 -9.16
C LEU A 117 7.15 4.86 -10.60
N ALA A 118 6.71 3.65 -10.97
CA ALA A 118 6.81 3.14 -12.33
C ALA A 118 6.05 4.04 -13.31
N VAL A 119 4.83 4.47 -12.96
CA VAL A 119 4.04 5.41 -13.77
C VAL A 119 4.71 6.78 -13.86
N ARG A 120 5.28 7.30 -12.76
CA ARG A 120 6.05 8.56 -12.77
C ARG A 120 7.26 8.47 -13.70
N TRP A 121 7.97 7.34 -13.66
CA TRP A 121 9.14 7.12 -14.50
C TRP A 121 8.78 6.99 -15.98
N TRP A 122 7.74 6.22 -16.31
CA TRP A 122 7.26 6.08 -17.69
C TRP A 122 6.84 7.43 -18.26
N ARG A 123 5.99 8.19 -17.57
CA ARG A 123 5.57 9.51 -18.08
C ARG A 123 6.74 10.46 -18.29
N ARG A 124 7.77 10.41 -17.44
CA ARG A 124 9.00 11.20 -17.65
C ARG A 124 9.74 10.78 -18.91
N ARG A 125 9.83 9.49 -19.22
CA ARG A 125 10.44 9.01 -20.48
C ARG A 125 9.62 9.37 -21.71
N ALA A 126 8.30 9.28 -21.63
CA ALA A 126 7.40 9.61 -22.74
C ALA A 126 7.37 11.11 -23.09
N ILE A 127 7.88 11.98 -22.21
CA ILE A 127 8.05 13.42 -22.48
C ILE A 127 9.42 13.71 -23.13
N VAL A 128 10.39 12.82 -23.00
CA VAL A 128 11.76 12.98 -23.51
C VAL A 128 11.97 12.31 -24.88
N ALA A 129 11.08 11.39 -25.26
CA ALA A 129 11.02 10.77 -26.59
C ALA A 129 10.15 11.60 -27.54
#